data_AF-A0A562PQW6-F1
#
_entry.id   AF-A0A562PQW6-F1
#
_cell.length_a   1.000
_cell.length_b   1.000
_cell.length_c   1.000
_cell.angle_alpha   90.00
_cell.angle_beta   90.00
_cell.angle_gamma   90.00
#
_symmetry.space_group_name_H-M   'P 1'
#
loop_
_entity.id
_entity.type
_entity.pdbx_description
1 polymer ?
#
loop_
_entity_poly.entity_id
_entity_poly.type
_entity_poly.pdbx_seq_one_letter_code
_entity_poly.pdbx_strand_id
1 'polypeptide(L)'
;MTKHNRIKEASATVNRGGRLPAFKPTHIQVLLKIVAEHPQASLDEIANELYRQSGLQVCSATIRRCLRAQGIVRLKVKRHVYTP
;
A
#
# COMPACT_ATOMS: atom_id res chain seq x y z
N MET A 1 -25.68 -22.07 -8.32
CA MET A 1 -24.64 -22.01 -7.27
C MET A 1 -23.41 -21.36 -7.89
N THR A 2 -23.19 -20.06 -7.67
CA THR A 2 -22.31 -19.24 -8.51
C THR A 2 -20.94 -19.01 -7.87
N LYS A 3 -19.93 -19.58 -8.54
CA LYS A 3 -18.54 -19.11 -8.75
C LYS A 3 -17.72 -18.65 -7.55
N HIS A 4 -16.64 -19.39 -7.27
CA HIS A 4 -15.38 -18.77 -6.83
C HIS A 4 -14.25 -19.19 -7.78
N ASN A 5 -14.01 -18.30 -8.75
CA ASN A 5 -12.92 -18.39 -9.72
C ASN A 5 -11.58 -18.20 -8.99
N ARG A 6 -10.78 -19.25 -8.91
CA ARG A 6 -9.45 -19.27 -8.28
C ARG A 6 -8.44 -18.60 -9.21
N ILE A 7 -8.36 -17.27 -9.17
CA ILE A 7 -7.31 -16.56 -9.89
C ILE A 7 -6.02 -16.66 -9.09
N LYS A 8 -5.09 -17.42 -9.66
CA LYS A 8 -3.75 -17.71 -9.18
C LYS A 8 -2.83 -16.62 -9.73
N GLU A 9 -2.66 -15.51 -9.02
CA GLU A 9 -1.73 -14.46 -9.45
C GLU A 9 -0.35 -14.67 -8.82
N ALA A 10 0.51 -15.30 -9.63
CA ALA A 10 1.95 -15.24 -9.47
C ALA A 10 2.42 -13.79 -9.68
N SER A 11 3.17 -13.22 -8.75
CA SER A 11 3.87 -11.94 -9.00
C SER A 11 5.26 -11.92 -8.37
N ALA A 12 6.21 -12.22 -9.26
CA ALA A 12 7.61 -11.81 -9.34
C ALA A 12 8.35 -11.44 -8.03
N THR A 13 9.15 -12.37 -7.52
CA THR A 13 10.21 -12.08 -6.56
C THR A 13 11.50 -11.68 -7.29
N VAL A 14 11.72 -10.38 -7.45
CA VAL A 14 13.02 -9.84 -7.87
C VAL A 14 13.98 -9.97 -6.68
N ASN A 15 14.73 -11.07 -6.64
CA ASN A 15 15.75 -11.34 -5.63
C ASN A 15 16.96 -10.44 -5.84
N ARG A 16 16.97 -9.25 -5.21
CA ARG A 16 18.18 -8.45 -5.01
C ARG A 16 18.56 -8.59 -3.55
N GLY A 17 19.63 -9.35 -3.26
CA GLY A 17 20.09 -9.65 -1.92
C GLY A 17 20.13 -8.42 -1.01
N GLY A 18 19.53 -8.55 0.18
CA GLY A 18 19.53 -7.51 1.21
C GLY A 18 18.17 -7.32 1.87
N ARG A 19 17.94 -8.05 2.98
CA ARG A 19 16.78 -7.99 3.89
C ARG A 19 15.44 -8.42 3.26
N LEU A 20 14.83 -9.45 3.86
CA LEU A 20 13.46 -9.86 3.53
C LEU A 20 12.53 -8.63 3.55
N PRO A 21 11.64 -8.45 2.56
CA PRO A 21 10.69 -7.35 2.58
C PRO A 21 9.86 -7.43 3.85
N ALA A 22 9.83 -6.36 4.64
CA ALA A 22 8.93 -6.27 5.81
C ALA A 22 7.45 -6.48 5.41
N PHE A 23 7.14 -6.20 4.14
CA PHE A 23 5.86 -6.45 3.52
C PHE A 23 5.80 -7.85 2.91
N LYS A 24 5.05 -8.75 3.53
CA LYS A 24 4.59 -9.99 2.89
C LYS A 24 3.59 -9.66 1.78
N PRO A 25 3.46 -10.51 0.73
CA PRO A 25 2.48 -10.31 -0.34
C PRO A 25 1.05 -10.06 0.17
N THR A 26 0.63 -10.74 1.24
CA THR A 26 -0.66 -10.53 1.90
C THR A 26 -0.84 -9.11 2.42
N HIS A 27 0.19 -8.52 3.03
CA HIS A 27 0.13 -7.14 3.52
C HIS A 27 0.10 -6.12 2.37
N ILE A 28 0.72 -6.44 1.24
CA ILE A 28 0.67 -5.59 0.05
C ILE A 28 -0.76 -5.55 -0.50
N GLN A 29 -1.45 -6.68 -0.59
CA GLN A 29 -2.85 -6.72 -1.05
C GLN A 29 -3.77 -5.90 -0.14
N VAL A 30 -3.62 -6.02 1.18
CA VAL A 30 -4.38 -5.22 2.16
C VAL A 30 -4.07 -3.72 1.99
N LEU A 31 -2.79 -3.35 1.87
CA LEU A 31 -2.39 -1.96 1.64
C LEU A 31 -3.01 -1.38 0.36
N LEU A 32 -2.99 -2.13 -0.74
CA LEU A 32 -3.57 -1.70 -2.02
C LEU A 32 -5.09 -1.52 -1.91
N LYS A 33 -5.77 -2.43 -1.20
CA LYS A 33 -7.21 -2.31 -0.93
C LYS A 33 -7.53 -1.03 -0.14
N ILE A 34 -6.82 -0.78 0.96
CA ILE A 34 -7.01 0.43 1.78
C ILE A 34 -6.78 1.71 0.96
N VAL A 35 -5.74 1.73 0.13
CA VAL A 35 -5.44 2.89 -0.73
C VAL A 35 -6.50 3.09 -1.81
N ALA A 36 -7.10 2.02 -2.34
CA ALA A 36 -8.19 2.11 -3.29
C ALA A 36 -9.50 2.59 -2.64
N GLU A 37 -9.79 2.15 -1.41
CA GLU A 37 -10.97 2.58 -0.63
C GLU A 37 -10.83 4.03 -0.13
N HIS A 38 -9.62 4.45 0.23
CA HIS A 38 -9.33 5.77 0.81
C HIS A 38 -8.15 6.47 0.10
N PRO A 39 -8.29 6.87 -1.17
CA PRO A 39 -7.19 7.44 -1.96
C PRO A 39 -6.68 8.81 -1.44
N GLN A 40 -7.51 9.52 -0.67
CA GLN A 40 -7.17 10.82 -0.08
C GLN A 40 -6.53 10.71 1.32
N ALA A 41 -6.58 9.52 1.94
CA ALA A 41 -6.06 9.32 3.28
C ALA A 41 -4.57 9.70 3.37
N SER A 42 -4.20 10.24 4.52
CA SER A 42 -2.83 10.46 4.89
C SER A 42 -2.11 9.13 5.07
N LEU A 43 -0.77 9.16 5.01
CA LEU A 43 0.03 7.95 5.15
C LEU A 43 -0.05 7.37 6.57
N ASP A 44 -0.30 8.21 7.57
CA ASP A 44 -0.48 7.78 8.96
C ASP A 44 -1.85 7.14 9.18
N GLU A 45 -2.91 7.65 8.54
CA GLU A 45 -4.21 6.97 8.51
C GLU A 45 -4.11 5.60 7.82
N ILE A 46 -3.43 5.52 6.68
CA ILE A 46 -3.17 4.25 5.98
C ILE A 46 -2.36 3.29 6.87
N ALA A 47 -1.38 3.79 7.62
CA ALA A 47 -0.59 2.97 8.55
C ALA A 47 -1.44 2.40 9.69
N ASN A 48 -2.31 3.24 10.27
CA ASN A 48 -3.23 2.82 11.32
C ASN A 48 -4.23 1.77 10.81
N GLU A 49 -4.77 1.96 9.61
CA GLU A 49 -5.72 1.02 9.03
C GLU A 49 -5.05 -0.31 8.64
N LEU A 50 -3.82 -0.26 8.12
CA LEU A 50 -3.02 -1.45 7.85
C LEU A 50 -2.73 -2.25 9.14
N TYR A 51 -2.45 -1.55 10.24
CA TYR A 51 -2.28 -2.17 11.55
C TYR A 51 -3.59 -2.80 12.05
N ARG A 52 -4.73 -2.12 11.91
CA ARG A 52 -6.05 -2.65 12.29
C ARG A 52 -6.41 -3.93 11.53
N GLN A 53 -6.15 -3.97 10.22
CA GLN A 53 -6.54 -5.10 9.38
C GLN A 53 -5.54 -6.26 9.40
N SER A 54 -4.25 -5.97 9.55
CA SER A 54 -3.19 -6.99 9.38
C SER A 54 -2.25 -7.15 10.57
N GLY A 55 -2.39 -6.33 11.62
CA GLY A 55 -1.50 -6.29 12.78
C GLY A 55 -0.10 -5.74 12.48
N LEU A 56 0.17 -5.29 11.25
CA LEU A 56 1.49 -4.84 10.83
C LEU A 56 1.67 -3.35 11.10
N GLN A 57 2.54 -3.02 12.06
CA GLN A 57 2.94 -1.64 12.32
C GLN A 57 4.14 -1.25 11.46
N VAL A 58 3.97 -0.23 10.62
CA VAL A 58 5.03 0.26 9.72
C VAL A 58 5.02 1.79 9.67
N CYS A 59 6.20 2.39 9.46
CA CYS A 59 6.30 3.83 9.30
C CYS A 59 5.83 4.28 7.90
N SER A 60 5.41 5.54 7.80
CA SER A 60 4.93 6.14 6.55
C SER A 60 6.01 6.17 5.44
N ALA A 61 7.32 6.11 5.79
CA ALA A 61 8.39 5.96 4.80
C ALA A 61 8.40 4.57 4.14
N THR A 62 8.15 3.50 4.90
CA THR A 62 8.04 2.13 4.38
C THR A 62 6.83 2.00 3.47
N ILE A 63 5.68 2.56 3.87
CA ILE A 63 4.46 2.58 3.06
C ILE A 63 4.74 3.30 1.73
N ARG A 64 5.34 4.49 1.76
CA ARG A 64 5.74 5.21 0.53
C ARG A 64 6.63 4.39 -0.39
N ARG A 65 7.62 3.68 0.17
CA ARG A 65 8.52 2.81 -0.61
C ARG A 65 7.76 1.64 -1.24
N CYS A 66 6.85 1.02 -0.48
CA CYS A 66 6.01 -0.07 -0.96
C CYS A 66 5.09 0.39 -2.10
N LEU A 67 4.37 1.50 -1.92
CA LEU A 67 3.48 2.07 -2.95
C LEU A 67 4.26 2.42 -4.24
N ARG A 68 5.43 3.05 -4.10
CA ARG A 68 6.31 3.34 -5.25
C ARG A 68 6.77 2.08 -5.97
N ALA A 69 7.08 1.00 -5.25
CA ALA A 69 7.45 -0.27 -5.84
C ALA A 69 6.29 -0.91 -6.63
N GLN A 70 5.04 -0.61 -6.25
CA GLN A 70 3.83 -0.99 -6.99
C GLN A 70 3.46 0.02 -8.10
N GLY A 71 4.30 1.03 -8.35
CA GLY A 71 4.03 2.09 -9.33
C GLY A 71 3.02 3.15 -8.89
N ILE A 72 2.54 3.09 -7.64
CA ILE A 72 1.57 4.03 -7.10
C ILE A 72 2.30 5.22 -6.51
N VAL A 73 2.10 6.38 -7.14
CA VAL A 73 2.63 7.66 -6.68
C VAL A 73 1.46 8.55 -6.27
N ARG A 74 1.47 9.03 -5.02
CA ARG A 74 0.48 10.00 -4.56
C ARG A 74 0.63 11.28 -5.36
N LEU A 75 -0.42 11.66 -6.10
CA LEU A 75 -0.51 12.98 -6.70
C LEU A 75 -0.59 14.00 -5.57
N LYS A 76 0.41 14.88 -5.50
CA LYS A 76 0.49 15.94 -4.48
C LYS A 76 -0.73 16.84 -4.67
N VAL A 77 -1.56 16.97 -3.63
CA VAL A 77 -2.66 17.93 -3.63
C VAL A 77 -2.06 19.30 -3.98
N LYS A 78 -2.58 19.94 -5.03
CA LYS A 78 -2.22 21.31 -5.38
C LYS A 78 -2.55 22.15 -4.15
N ARG A 79 -1.52 22.65 -3.45
CA ARG A 79 -1.73 23.55 -2.31
C ARG A 79 -2.48 24.75 -2.88
N HIS A 80 -3.63 25.07 -2.30
CA HIS A 80 -4.35 26.29 -2.63
C HIS A 80 -3.37 27.44 -2.42
N VAL A 81 -3.04 28.16 -3.49
CA VAL A 81 -2.19 29.34 -3.40
C VAL A 81 -3.00 30.31 -2.54
N TYR A 82 -2.45 30.72 -1.39
CA TYR A 82 -3.06 31.78 -0.60
C TYR A 82 -2.96 33.05 -1.43
N THR A 83 -4.08 33.49 -1.98
CA THR A 83 -4.21 34.80 -2.60
C THR A 83 -4.52 35.78 -1.46
N PRO A 84 -3.60 36.70 -1.11
CA PRO A 84 -3.77 37.64 -0.01
C PRO A 84 -4.90 38.64 -0.26
#